data_AF-A0A3N0ZGH6-F1
#
_entry.id   AF-A0A3N0ZGH6-F1
#
_cell.length_a   1.000
_cell.length_b   1.000
_cell.length_c   1.000
_cell.angle_alpha   90.00
_cell.angle_beta   90.00
_cell.angle_gamma   90.00
#
_symmetry.space_group_name_H-M   'P 1'
#
loop_
_entity.id
_entity.type
_entity.pdbx_description
1 polymer ?
#
loop_
_entity_poly.entity_id
_entity_poly.type
_entity_poly.pdbx_seq_one_letter_code
_entity_poly.pdbx_strand_id
1 'polypeptide(L)'
;MKLSDDPFVRELLPEFVDNWLADIDSQFDNLIQQRNHEDLYRFAHTLKGSCFQFGLDHIAHLGIELMGYAKEKNWEKAQQMKDVIQSAFVEVRDYLKNNPL
;
A
#
# COMPACT_ATOMS: atom_id res chain seq x y z
N MET A 1 15.63 -0.82 4.05
CA MET A 1 14.34 -1.37 4.54
C MET A 1 14.59 -2.17 5.80
N LYS A 2 13.76 -2.05 6.84
CA LYS A 2 13.84 -2.85 8.07
C LYS A 2 12.54 -3.64 8.18
N LEU A 3 12.57 -4.93 7.87
CA LEU A 3 11.41 -5.81 8.01
C LEU A 3 11.31 -6.35 9.43
N SER A 4 10.12 -6.84 9.80
CA SER A 4 9.93 -7.55 11.07
C SER A 4 10.82 -8.79 11.14
N ASP A 5 11.39 -9.07 12.31
CA ASP A 5 12.13 -10.30 12.60
C ASP A 5 11.24 -11.43 13.13
N ASP A 6 9.93 -11.16 13.30
CA ASP A 6 8.95 -12.17 13.70
C ASP A 6 8.78 -13.21 12.57
N PRO A 7 9.04 -14.51 12.84
CA PRO A 7 8.92 -15.56 11.84
C PRO A 7 7.52 -15.69 11.22
N PHE A 8 6.45 -15.47 11.99
CA PHE A 8 5.08 -15.54 11.49
C PHE A 8 4.78 -14.38 10.55
N VAL A 9 5.22 -13.16 10.90
CA VAL A 9 5.06 -11.99 10.02
C VAL A 9 5.82 -12.21 8.72
N ARG A 10 7.03 -12.77 8.80
CA ARG A 10 7.87 -13.08 7.64
C ARG A 10 7.21 -14.11 6.72
N GLU A 11 6.64 -15.19 7.26
CA GLU A 11 5.95 -16.22 6.47
C GLU A 11 4.73 -15.66 5.70
N LEU A 12 3.99 -14.73 6.31
CA LEU A 12 2.79 -14.13 5.71
C LEU A 12 3.11 -12.97 4.75
N LEU A 13 4.31 -12.39 4.83
CA LEU A 13 4.68 -11.17 4.10
C LEU A 13 4.61 -11.31 2.56
N PRO A 14 5.03 -12.43 1.93
CA PRO A 14 4.91 -12.59 0.49
C PRO A 14 3.45 -12.52 0.01
N GLU A 15 2.55 -13.28 0.64
CA GLU A 15 1.13 -13.27 0.30
C GLU A 15 0.51 -11.90 0.57
N PHE A 16 0.88 -11.25 1.68
CA PHE A 16 0.45 -9.90 2.00
C PHE A 16 0.80 -8.89 0.90
N VAL A 17 2.03 -8.94 0.38
CA VAL A 17 2.51 -8.05 -0.68
C VAL A 17 1.78 -8.33 -2.00
N ASP A 18 1.60 -9.60 -2.37
CA ASP A 18 0.91 -9.97 -3.61
C ASP A 18 -0.57 -9.57 -3.57
N ASN A 19 -1.25 -9.75 -2.42
CA ASN A 19 -2.63 -9.31 -2.23
C ASN A 19 -2.77 -7.80 -2.38
N TRP A 20 -1.86 -7.01 -1.78
CA TRP A 20 -1.90 -5.55 -1.93
C TRP A 20 -1.65 -5.08 -3.36
N LEU A 21 -0.73 -5.71 -4.08
CA LEU A 21 -0.52 -5.40 -5.50
C LEU A 21 -1.80 -5.67 -6.33
N ALA A 22 -2.47 -6.80 -6.07
CA ALA A 22 -3.74 -7.13 -6.73
C ALA A 22 -4.87 -6.14 -6.36
N ASP A 23 -4.97 -5.73 -5.10
CA ASP A 23 -5.96 -4.75 -4.64
C ASP A 23 -5.72 -3.37 -5.27
N ILE A 24 -4.46 -2.91 -5.35
CA ILE A 24 -4.12 -1.65 -6.02
C ILE A 24 -4.51 -1.70 -7.50
N ASP A 25 -4.16 -2.77 -8.21
CA ASP A 25 -4.44 -2.90 -9.64
C ASP A 25 -5.95 -2.99 -9.93
N SER A 26 -6.72 -3.65 -9.06
CA SER A 26 -8.14 -3.89 -9.28
C SER A 26 -9.05 -2.75 -8.78
N GLN A 27 -8.66 -2.03 -7.73
CA GLN A 27 -9.56 -1.07 -7.06
C GLN A 27 -9.18 0.39 -7.33
N PHE A 28 -7.88 0.72 -7.39
CA PHE A 28 -7.41 2.11 -7.27
C PHE A 28 -7.92 3.01 -8.40
N ASP A 29 -7.81 2.56 -9.66
CA ASP A 29 -8.22 3.36 -10.82
C ASP A 29 -9.71 3.68 -10.78
N ASN A 30 -10.53 2.72 -10.33
CA ASN A 30 -11.96 2.91 -10.19
C ASN A 30 -12.29 3.95 -9.11
N LEU A 31 -11.62 3.90 -7.95
CA LEU A 31 -11.78 4.89 -6.88
C LEU A 31 -11.46 6.32 -7.36
N ILE A 32 -10.42 6.48 -8.17
CA ILE A 32 -10.04 7.75 -8.78
C ILE A 32 -11.06 8.21 -9.82
N GLN A 33 -11.46 7.33 -10.76
CA GLN A 33 -12.40 7.66 -11.83
C GLN A 33 -13.78 8.06 -11.29
N GLN A 34 -14.28 7.34 -10.27
CA GLN A 34 -15.55 7.64 -9.62
C GLN A 34 -15.49 8.86 -8.69
N ARG A 35 -14.28 9.41 -8.44
CA ARG A 35 -14.05 10.47 -7.44
C ARG A 35 -14.66 10.12 -6.08
N ASN A 36 -14.58 8.84 -5.70
CA ASN A 36 -15.16 8.32 -4.47
C ASN A 36 -14.20 8.53 -3.30
N HIS A 37 -14.24 9.74 -2.72
CA HIS A 37 -13.28 10.16 -1.70
C HIS A 37 -13.40 9.38 -0.39
N GLU A 38 -14.60 8.91 -0.05
CA GLU A 38 -14.81 8.11 1.16
C GLU A 38 -14.15 6.74 1.02
N ASP A 39 -14.37 6.06 -0.09
CA ASP A 39 -13.78 4.74 -0.31
C ASP A 39 -12.28 4.82 -0.59
N LEU A 40 -11.79 5.88 -1.25
CA LEU A 40 -10.35 6.13 -1.36
C LEU A 40 -9.70 6.34 0.02
N TYR A 41 -10.36 7.09 0.91
CA TYR A 41 -9.89 7.29 2.27
C TYR A 41 -9.87 5.97 3.06
N ARG A 42 -10.92 5.13 2.92
CA ARG A 42 -10.98 3.81 3.56
C ARG A 42 -9.89 2.88 3.04
N PHE A 43 -9.68 2.83 1.72
CA PHE A 43 -8.61 2.07 1.08
C PHE A 43 -7.24 2.48 1.66
N ALA A 44 -6.95 3.78 1.69
CA ALA A 44 -5.71 4.32 2.23
C ALA A 44 -5.55 4.05 3.75
N HIS A 45 -6.65 4.07 4.50
CA HIS A 45 -6.66 3.74 5.92
C HIS A 45 -6.31 2.27 6.19
N THR A 46 -6.88 1.35 5.41
CA THR A 46 -6.58 -0.09 5.48
C THR A 46 -5.14 -0.37 5.06
N LEU A 47 -4.65 0.32 4.02
CA LEU A 47 -3.24 0.25 3.59
C LEU A 47 -2.30 0.63 4.73
N LYS A 48 -2.51 1.80 5.33
CA LYS A 48 -1.72 2.27 6.47
C LYS A 48 -1.75 1.27 7.62
N GLY A 49 -2.95 0.86 8.06
CA GLY A 49 -3.12 0.00 9.23
C GLY A 49 -2.41 -1.34 9.08
N SER A 50 -2.60 -1.99 7.92
CA SER A 50 -1.98 -3.28 7.65
C SER A 50 -0.47 -3.18 7.44
N CYS A 51 0.03 -2.17 6.72
CA CYS A 51 1.48 -2.01 6.53
C CYS A 51 2.25 -1.83 7.85
N PHE A 52 1.70 -1.10 8.84
CA PHE A 52 2.33 -1.00 10.17
C PHE A 52 2.42 -2.35 10.89
N GLN A 53 1.42 -3.23 10.73
CA GLN A 53 1.44 -4.56 11.36
C GLN A 53 2.56 -5.45 10.79
N PHE A 54 2.91 -5.25 9.52
CA PHE A 54 3.97 -5.98 8.83
C PHE A 54 5.34 -5.29 8.86
N GLY A 55 5.47 -4.14 9.55
CA GLY A 55 6.70 -3.35 9.61
C GLY A 55 7.07 -2.66 8.29
N LEU A 56 6.11 -2.48 7.39
CA LEU A 56 6.27 -1.74 6.13
C LEU A 56 6.01 -0.25 6.34
N ASP A 57 6.67 0.36 7.33
CA ASP A 57 6.41 1.72 7.79
C ASP A 57 6.48 2.75 6.66
N HIS A 58 7.41 2.58 5.71
CA HIS A 58 7.51 3.47 4.55
C HIS A 58 6.21 3.49 3.74
N ILE A 59 5.65 2.32 3.42
CA ILE A 59 4.40 2.20 2.68
C ILE A 59 3.22 2.69 3.52
N ALA A 60 3.25 2.44 4.83
CA ALA A 60 2.23 2.95 5.74
C ALA A 60 2.13 4.49 5.70
N HIS A 61 3.28 5.18 5.63
CA HIS A 61 3.31 6.65 5.49
C HIS A 61 2.76 7.12 4.13
N LEU A 62 3.00 6.40 3.04
CA LEU A 62 2.36 6.69 1.74
C LEU A 62 0.83 6.57 1.84
N GLY A 63 0.33 5.59 2.60
CA GLY A 63 -1.10 5.49 2.93
C GLY A 63 -1.63 6.73 3.67
N ILE A 64 -0.85 7.30 4.60
CA ILE A 64 -1.22 8.55 5.30
C ILE A 64 -1.28 9.73 4.33
N GLU A 65 -0.34 9.85 3.41
CA GLU A 65 -0.37 10.90 2.37
C GLU A 65 -1.61 10.76 1.48
N LEU A 66 -1.92 9.54 1.03
CA LEU A 66 -3.12 9.27 0.24
C LEU A 66 -4.41 9.59 0.99
N MET A 67 -4.48 9.31 2.29
CA MET A 67 -5.58 9.73 3.15
C MET A 67 -5.75 11.27 3.15
N GLY A 68 -4.64 12.02 3.15
CA GLY A 68 -4.64 13.47 3.04
C GLY A 68 -5.24 13.94 1.72
N TYR A 69 -4.76 13.41 0.59
CA TYR A 69 -5.28 13.75 -0.73
C TYR A 69 -6.76 13.37 -0.91
N ALA A 70 -7.19 12.24 -0.34
CA ALA A 70 -8.60 11.84 -0.34
C ALA A 70 -9.47 12.84 0.43
N LYS A 71 -9.04 13.29 1.62
CA LYS A 71 -9.75 14.30 2.42
C LYS A 71 -9.86 15.64 1.71
N GLU A 72 -8.78 16.08 1.07
CA GLU A 72 -8.72 17.33 0.31
C GLU A 72 -9.39 17.23 -1.06
N LYS A 73 -9.80 16.02 -1.48
CA LYS A 73 -10.29 15.71 -2.83
C LYS A 73 -9.30 16.14 -3.91
N ASN A 74 -8.00 16.03 -3.61
CA ASN A 74 -6.92 16.34 -4.52
C ASN A 74 -6.66 15.16 -5.45
N TRP A 75 -7.52 15.01 -6.47
CA TRP A 75 -7.50 13.87 -7.39
C TRP A 75 -6.23 13.76 -8.21
N GLU A 76 -5.62 14.89 -8.57
CA GLU A 76 -4.36 14.91 -9.31
C GLU A 76 -3.24 14.28 -8.49
N LYS A 77 -3.10 14.67 -7.22
CA LYS A 77 -2.12 14.07 -6.32
C LYS A 77 -2.47 12.65 -5.93
N ALA A 78 -3.73 12.36 -5.66
CA ALA A 78 -4.18 11.00 -5.35
C ALA A 78 -3.87 10.02 -6.49
N GLN A 79 -4.04 10.45 -7.75
CA GLN A 79 -3.73 9.62 -8.91
C GLN A 79 -2.23 9.32 -9.03
N GLN A 80 -1.37 10.30 -8.71
CA GLN A 80 0.10 10.11 -8.69
C GLN A 80 0.54 9.07 -7.64
N MET A 81 -0.25 8.85 -6.59
CA MET A 81 0.12 7.91 -5.51
C MET A 81 0.06 6.44 -5.93
N LYS A 82 -0.69 6.09 -6.98
CA LYS A 82 -0.82 4.69 -7.41
C LYS A 82 0.55 4.09 -7.71
N ASP A 83 1.27 4.72 -8.64
CA ASP A 83 2.58 4.24 -9.09
C ASP A 83 3.61 4.25 -7.96
N VAL A 84 3.54 5.25 -7.07
CA VAL A 84 4.43 5.37 -5.91
C VAL A 84 4.23 4.21 -4.93
N ILE A 85 2.97 3.92 -4.55
CA ILE A 85 2.64 2.84 -3.63
C ILE A 85 2.94 1.49 -4.27
N GLN A 86 2.56 1.30 -5.53
CA GLN A 86 2.78 0.06 -6.26
C GLN A 86 4.28 -0.25 -6.42
N SER A 87 5.08 0.76 -6.78
CA SER A 87 6.55 0.61 -6.86
C SER A 87 7.15 0.20 -5.53
N ALA A 88 6.71 0.81 -4.43
CA ALA A 88 7.19 0.44 -3.09
C ALA A 88 6.86 -1.03 -2.75
N PHE A 89 5.67 -1.52 -3.06
CA PHE A 89 5.34 -2.95 -2.88
C PHE A 89 6.16 -3.88 -3.79
N VAL A 90 6.41 -3.48 -5.05
CA VAL A 90 7.27 -4.24 -5.95
C VAL A 90 8.69 -4.36 -5.40
N GLU A 91 9.24 -3.29 -4.83
CA GLU A 91 10.55 -3.33 -4.17
C GLU A 91 10.58 -4.32 -2.99
N VAL A 92 9.52 -4.36 -2.17
CA VAL A 92 9.41 -5.36 -1.09
C VAL A 92 9.36 -6.76 -1.67
N ARG A 93 8.53 -7.00 -2.70
CA ARG A 93 8.39 -8.32 -3.34
C ARG A 93 9.73 -8.81 -3.89
N ASP A 94 10.46 -7.94 -4.58
CA ASP A 94 11.73 -8.29 -5.21
C ASP A 94 12.82 -8.50 -4.15
N TYR A 95 12.79 -7.74 -3.05
CA TYR A 95 13.63 -8.00 -1.89
C TYR A 95 13.39 -9.40 -1.30
N LEU A 96 12.12 -9.81 -1.14
CA LEU A 96 11.77 -11.13 -0.60
C LEU A 96 12.22 -12.27 -1.52
N LYS A 97 12.10 -12.10 -2.84
CA LYS A 97 12.59 -13.09 -3.82
C LYS A 97 14.11 -13.29 -3.76
N ASN A 98 14.85 -12.20 -3.54
CA ASN A 98 16.30 -12.23 -3.47
C ASN A 98 16.84 -12.60 -2.07
N ASN A 99 15.99 -12.59 -1.04
CA ASN A 99 16.30 -12.96 0.33
C ASN A 99 15.25 -13.95 0.86
N PRO A 100 15.17 -15.16 0.28
CA PRO A 100 14.24 -16.18 0.75
C PRO A 100 14.50 -16.50 2.22
N LEU A 101 13.41 -16.60 2.98
CA LEU A 101 13.40 -16.84 4.42
C LEU A 101 13.99 -18.20 4.80
#